data_AF-A0A940F151-F1
#
_entry.id   AF-A0A940F151-F1
#
_cell.length_a   1.000
_cell.length_b   1.000
_cell.length_c   1.000
_cell.angle_alpha   90.00
_cell.angle_beta   90.00
_cell.angle_gamma   90.00
#
_symmetry.space_group_name_H-M   'P 1'
#
loop_
_entity.id
_entity.type
_entity.pdbx_description
1 polymer ?
#
loop_
_entity_poly.entity_id
_entity_poly.type
_entity_poly.pdbx_seq_one_letter_code
_entity_poly.pdbx_strand_id
1 'polypeptide(L)'
;MVHIRSDETVASALRASAAGVPDALNAERHGVAVKTIRRWRRLYVRRGQPRGQRHTAVSCPRCDDAPLEEAAYAELLGWYLGDGHISLGRRGVYNLHVYNDVRYTEDNARIASLMRQVKPGGRPHTRLVPGCVVTTVSWKHWPCLFPQHGPGRPASTRSSDRNAD
;
A
#
# COMPACT_ATOMS: atom_id res chain seq x y z
N MET A 1 22.13 -3.65 7.93
CA MET A 1 21.06 -2.91 7.24
C MET A 1 20.27 -3.87 6.34
N VAL A 2 18.99 -4.13 6.61
CA VAL A 2 18.19 -5.07 5.79
C VAL A 2 17.82 -4.38 4.49
N HIS A 3 18.47 -4.77 3.39
CA HIS A 3 18.14 -4.27 2.05
C HIS A 3 16.84 -4.94 1.57
N ILE A 4 15.71 -4.27 1.77
CA ILE A 4 14.39 -4.74 1.31
C ILE A 4 14.34 -4.56 -0.21
N ARG A 5 14.24 -5.67 -0.95
CA ARG A 5 14.06 -5.67 -2.41
C ARG A 5 12.57 -5.53 -2.77
N SER A 6 12.26 -4.91 -3.90
CA SER A 6 10.87 -4.73 -4.38
C SER A 6 10.14 -6.07 -4.53
N ASP A 7 8.80 -6.04 -4.48
CA ASP A 7 7.96 -7.23 -4.71
C ASP A 7 8.09 -7.78 -6.12
N GLU A 8 8.27 -6.91 -7.09
CA GLU A 8 8.53 -7.29 -8.47
C GLU A 8 9.83 -8.09 -8.65
N THR A 9 10.95 -7.64 -8.07
CA THR A 9 12.23 -8.36 -8.18
C THR A 9 12.13 -9.77 -7.63
N VAL A 10 11.39 -9.96 -6.53
CA VAL A 10 11.25 -11.30 -5.93
C VAL A 10 10.25 -12.15 -6.68
N ALA A 11 9.14 -11.59 -7.15
CA ALA A 11 8.21 -12.31 -8.01
C ALA A 11 8.93 -12.82 -9.27
N SER A 12 9.75 -11.97 -9.91
CA SER A 12 10.56 -12.34 -11.06
C SER A 12 11.56 -13.45 -10.75
N ALA A 13 12.31 -13.33 -9.64
CA ALA A 13 13.25 -14.35 -9.19
C ALA A 13 12.60 -15.69 -8.87
N LEU A 14 11.41 -15.68 -8.26
CA LEU A 14 10.66 -16.89 -7.95
C LEU A 14 10.11 -17.55 -9.22
N ARG A 15 9.66 -16.76 -10.21
CA ARG A 15 9.29 -17.28 -11.55
C ARG A 15 10.48 -17.94 -12.24
N ALA A 16 11.65 -17.31 -12.21
CA ALA A 16 12.87 -17.90 -12.76
C ALA A 16 13.23 -19.23 -12.08
N SER A 17 13.12 -19.30 -10.75
CA SER A 17 13.31 -20.56 -10.02
C SER A 17 12.28 -21.63 -10.35
N ALA A 18 11.01 -21.26 -10.57
CA ALA A 18 9.97 -22.19 -11.00
C ALA A 18 10.22 -22.72 -12.43
N ALA A 19 10.79 -21.88 -13.30
CA ALA A 19 11.22 -22.26 -14.65
C ALA A 19 12.55 -23.06 -14.67
N GLY A 20 13.09 -23.45 -13.51
CA GLY A 20 14.30 -24.26 -13.42
C GLY A 20 15.62 -23.50 -13.61
N VAL A 21 15.62 -22.17 -13.63
CA VAL A 21 16.85 -21.37 -13.77
C VAL A 21 17.78 -21.64 -12.58
N PRO A 22 19.08 -21.96 -12.81
CA PRO A 22 20.04 -22.18 -11.73
C PRO A 22 20.16 -20.98 -10.77
N ASP A 23 20.29 -21.24 -9.47
CA ASP A 23 20.30 -20.18 -8.45
C ASP A 23 21.41 -19.14 -8.68
N ALA A 24 22.57 -19.53 -9.24
CA ALA A 24 23.68 -18.63 -9.55
C ALA A 24 23.31 -17.60 -10.64
N LEU A 25 22.79 -18.09 -11.77
CA LEU A 25 22.33 -17.24 -12.87
C LEU A 25 21.14 -16.37 -12.45
N ASN A 26 20.23 -16.91 -11.65
CA ASN A 26 19.10 -16.15 -11.10
C ASN A 26 19.56 -15.01 -10.17
N ALA A 27 20.57 -15.29 -9.34
CA ALA A 27 21.16 -14.32 -8.42
C ALA A 27 21.85 -13.17 -9.16
N GLU A 28 22.63 -13.50 -10.20
CA GLU A 28 23.28 -12.55 -11.09
C GLU A 28 22.26 -11.65 -11.80
N ARG A 29 21.26 -12.25 -12.47
CA ARG A 29 20.17 -11.53 -13.18
C ARG A 29 19.44 -10.52 -12.30
N HIS A 30 19.34 -10.76 -11.00
CA HIS A 30 18.62 -9.90 -10.08
C HIS A 30 19.52 -9.07 -9.15
N GLY A 31 20.85 -9.11 -9.34
CA GLY A 31 21.78 -8.33 -8.52
C GLY A 31 21.68 -8.65 -7.02
N VAL A 32 21.52 -9.94 -6.69
CA VAL A 32 21.42 -10.44 -5.31
C VAL A 32 22.37 -11.61 -5.07
N ALA A 33 22.65 -11.92 -3.81
CA ALA A 33 23.41 -13.12 -3.48
C ALA A 33 22.58 -14.41 -3.70
N VAL A 34 23.23 -15.51 -4.08
CA VAL A 34 22.60 -16.84 -4.22
C VAL A 34 21.81 -17.26 -2.98
N LYS A 35 22.34 -16.97 -1.79
CA LYS A 35 21.65 -17.23 -0.51
C LYS A 35 20.30 -16.51 -0.39
N THR A 36 20.14 -15.35 -1.05
CA THR A 36 18.90 -14.58 -1.08
C THR A 36 17.83 -15.28 -1.90
N ILE A 37 18.17 -15.81 -3.08
CA ILE A 37 17.28 -16.64 -3.92
C ILE A 37 16.80 -17.87 -3.14
N ARG A 38 17.75 -18.61 -2.53
CA ARG A 38 17.43 -19.79 -1.71
C ARG A 38 16.52 -19.45 -0.53
N ARG A 39 16.75 -18.30 0.12
CA ARG A 39 15.89 -17.80 1.20
C ARG A 39 14.48 -17.50 0.69
N TRP A 40 14.32 -16.81 -0.44
CA TRP A 40 13.01 -16.51 -1.00
C TRP A 40 12.23 -17.77 -1.34
N ARG A 41 12.85 -18.77 -1.97
CA ARG A 41 12.22 -20.08 -2.22
C ARG A 41 11.79 -20.78 -0.93
N ARG A 42 12.64 -20.76 0.10
CA ARG A 42 12.29 -21.35 1.40
C ARG A 42 11.10 -20.65 2.06
N LEU A 43 11.10 -19.32 2.12
CA LEU A 43 10.07 -18.57 2.84
C LEU A 43 8.75 -18.52 2.07
N TYR A 44 8.80 -18.17 0.78
CA TYR A 44 7.59 -17.83 0.02
C TYR A 44 6.99 -19.02 -0.73
N VAL A 45 7.83 -19.96 -1.19
CA VAL A 45 7.34 -21.15 -1.91
C VAL A 45 7.12 -22.31 -0.94
N ARG A 46 8.16 -22.74 -0.21
CA ARG A 46 8.06 -23.93 0.66
C ARG A 46 7.23 -23.70 1.92
N ARG A 47 7.37 -22.54 2.55
CA ARG A 47 6.64 -22.21 3.79
C ARG A 47 5.36 -21.40 3.55
N GLY A 48 5.09 -20.99 2.30
CA GLY A 48 3.93 -20.16 1.96
C GLY A 48 3.85 -18.84 2.73
N GLN A 49 4.97 -18.35 3.29
CA GLN A 49 4.92 -17.13 4.10
C GLN A 49 4.54 -15.95 3.20
N PRO A 50 3.58 -15.10 3.60
CA PRO A 50 3.29 -13.90 2.85
C PRO A 50 4.52 -12.98 2.86
N ARG A 51 4.91 -12.50 1.68
CA ARG A 51 5.98 -11.53 1.54
C ARG A 51 5.50 -10.13 1.91
N GLY A 52 6.29 -9.45 2.72
CA GLY A 52 6.10 -8.03 3.03
C GLY A 52 4.82 -7.73 3.79
N GLN A 53 4.58 -6.43 3.96
CA GLN A 53 3.36 -5.91 4.55
C GLN A 53 2.27 -5.96 3.48
N ARG A 54 1.54 -7.07 3.29
CA ARG A 54 0.44 -7.17 2.31
C ARG A 54 -0.52 -5.97 2.32
N HIS A 55 -0.68 -5.32 3.47
CA HIS A 55 -1.42 -4.08 3.60
C HIS A 55 -0.90 -2.90 2.76
N THR A 56 0.37 -2.87 2.36
CA THR A 56 0.91 -1.81 1.48
C THR A 56 0.67 -2.09 0.00
N ALA A 57 0.35 -3.33 -0.36
CA ALA A 57 0.17 -3.81 -1.74
C ALA A 57 -1.32 -3.98 -2.11
N VAL A 58 -2.22 -3.33 -1.37
CA VAL A 58 -3.65 -3.31 -1.70
C VAL A 58 -3.82 -2.59 -3.02
N SER A 59 -4.42 -3.28 -4.00
CA SER A 59 -4.71 -2.75 -5.33
C SER A 59 -5.62 -1.54 -5.25
N CYS A 60 -5.37 -0.56 -6.10
CA CYS A 60 -6.11 0.69 -6.13
C CYS A 60 -7.39 0.54 -6.97
N PRO A 61 -8.57 0.92 -6.45
CA PRO A 61 -9.81 0.91 -7.25
C PRO A 61 -9.79 1.78 -8.50
N ARG A 62 -8.92 2.81 -8.55
CA ARG A 62 -8.81 3.73 -9.68
C ARG A 62 -7.69 3.38 -10.67
N CYS A 63 -6.65 2.68 -10.22
CA CYS A 63 -5.50 2.36 -11.06
C CYS A 63 -5.52 0.92 -11.56
N ASP A 64 -6.09 0.01 -10.77
CA ASP A 64 -6.03 -1.44 -10.96
C ASP A 64 -7.43 -2.07 -11.01
N ASP A 65 -8.50 -1.27 -11.14
CA ASP A 65 -9.92 -1.68 -11.13
C ASP A 65 -10.29 -2.62 -9.95
N ALA A 66 -9.66 -2.40 -8.81
CA ALA A 66 -9.94 -3.16 -7.59
C ALA A 66 -11.34 -2.83 -7.02
N PRO A 67 -12.00 -3.78 -6.33
CA PRO A 67 -13.27 -3.49 -5.67
C PRO A 67 -13.11 -2.41 -4.59
N LEU A 68 -14.11 -1.54 -4.49
CA LEU A 68 -14.22 -0.50 -3.48
C LEU A 68 -15.58 -0.63 -2.77
N GLU A 69 -15.55 -0.64 -1.44
CA GLU A 69 -16.78 -0.52 -0.64
C GLU A 69 -17.31 0.91 -0.75
N GLU A 70 -18.23 1.16 -1.68
CA GLU A 70 -18.68 2.50 -2.05
C GLU A 70 -19.33 3.25 -0.89
N ALA A 71 -20.14 2.57 -0.06
CA ALA A 71 -20.76 3.18 1.11
C ALA A 71 -19.72 3.62 2.15
N ALA A 72 -18.73 2.77 2.42
CA ALA A 72 -17.64 3.10 3.35
C ALA A 72 -16.76 4.24 2.80
N TYR A 73 -16.53 4.25 1.49
CA TYR A 73 -15.81 5.33 0.83
C TYR A 73 -16.57 6.66 0.90
N ALA A 74 -17.87 6.68 0.62
CA ALA A 74 -18.68 7.89 0.69
C ALA A 74 -18.69 8.49 2.10
N GLU A 75 -18.84 7.66 3.13
CA GLU A 75 -18.80 8.12 4.52
C GLU A 75 -17.40 8.63 4.90
N LEU A 76 -16.34 7.90 4.54
CA LEU A 76 -14.96 8.34 4.79
C LEU A 76 -14.60 9.61 4.00
N LEU A 77 -15.18 9.80 2.82
CA LEU A 77 -15.07 11.03 2.04
C LEU A 77 -15.70 12.21 2.76
N GLY A 78 -16.86 12.02 3.39
CA GLY A 78 -17.47 13.04 4.26
C GLY A 78 -16.53 13.46 5.41
N TRP A 79 -16.00 12.48 6.14
CA TRP A 79 -15.01 12.73 7.20
C TRP A 79 -13.76 13.45 6.68
N TYR A 80 -13.27 13.06 5.51
CA TYR A 80 -12.11 13.69 4.91
C TYR A 80 -12.36 15.16 4.56
N LEU A 81 -13.53 15.48 4.00
CA LEU A 81 -13.88 16.84 3.59
C LEU A 81 -14.12 17.77 4.78
N GLY A 82 -14.54 17.25 5.93
CA GLY A 82 -14.70 18.01 7.16
C GLY A 82 -13.37 18.24 7.89
N ASP A 83 -12.78 17.15 8.37
CA ASP A 83 -11.69 17.19 9.37
C ASP A 83 -10.47 16.35 8.96
N GLY A 84 -10.40 15.96 7.69
CA GLY A 84 -9.32 15.14 7.17
C GLY A 84 -8.32 15.89 6.31
N HIS A 85 -7.13 15.30 6.19
CA HIS A 85 -6.14 15.73 5.23
C HIS A 85 -5.24 14.56 4.83
N ILE A 86 -4.59 14.69 3.67
CA ILE A 86 -3.60 13.74 3.20
C ILE A 86 -2.21 14.39 3.22
N SER A 87 -1.23 13.69 3.79
CA SER A 87 0.16 14.14 3.80
C SER A 87 1.12 13.13 3.17
N LEU A 88 2.14 13.64 2.49
CA LEU A 88 3.19 12.81 1.90
C LEU A 88 4.19 12.38 2.99
N GLY A 89 4.30 11.08 3.20
CA GLY A 89 5.25 10.46 4.10
C GLY A 89 6.53 9.99 3.39
N ARG A 90 7.39 9.30 4.17
CA ARG A 90 8.64 8.73 3.66
C ARG A 90 8.38 7.69 2.57
N ARG A 91 9.33 7.54 1.64
CA ARG A 91 9.29 6.54 0.56
C ARG A 91 8.06 6.66 -0.35
N GLY A 92 7.53 7.88 -0.52
CA GLY A 92 6.40 8.15 -1.41
C GLY A 92 5.08 7.53 -0.95
N VAL A 93 4.90 7.31 0.36
CA VAL A 93 3.65 6.77 0.92
C VAL A 93 2.82 7.91 1.48
N TYR A 94 1.56 7.99 1.11
CA TYR A 94 0.65 9.00 1.65
C TYR A 94 -0.02 8.51 2.93
N ASN A 95 -0.35 9.44 3.81
CA ASN A 95 -1.09 9.19 5.05
C ASN A 95 -2.39 9.96 4.98
N LEU A 96 -3.52 9.26 5.11
CA LEU A 96 -4.82 9.88 5.36
C LEU A 96 -4.96 10.05 6.87
N HIS A 97 -5.24 11.28 7.30
CA HIS A 97 -5.53 11.63 8.69
C HIS A 97 -6.96 12.13 8.79
N VAL A 98 -7.65 11.76 9.86
CA VAL A 98 -8.96 12.31 10.24
C VAL A 98 -8.88 12.66 11.73
N TYR A 99 -9.26 13.89 12.06
CA TYR A 99 -9.32 14.40 13.42
C TYR A 99 -10.77 14.31 13.91
N ASN A 100 -10.95 13.91 15.16
CA ASN A 100 -12.26 13.96 15.81
C ASN A 100 -12.09 14.19 17.32
N ASP A 101 -13.08 14.77 17.98
CA ASP A 101 -13.04 15.00 19.42
C ASP A 101 -12.90 13.66 20.18
N VAL A 102 -12.12 13.67 21.25
CA VAL A 102 -11.87 12.47 22.09
C VAL A 102 -13.15 11.94 22.75
N ARG A 103 -14.18 12.79 22.92
CA ARG A 103 -15.47 12.43 23.53
C ARG A 103 -16.30 11.50 22.65
N TYR A 104 -16.14 11.55 21.32
CA TYR A 104 -16.91 10.74 20.38
C TYR A 104 -16.23 9.39 20.12
N THR A 105 -16.21 8.53 21.15
CA THR A 105 -15.48 7.24 21.11
C THR A 105 -15.99 6.29 20.02
N GLU A 106 -17.31 6.26 19.79
CA GLU A 106 -17.94 5.43 18.77
C GLU A 106 -17.57 5.90 17.36
N ASP A 107 -17.61 7.21 17.09
CA ASP A 107 -17.20 7.78 15.80
C ASP A 107 -15.71 7.56 15.54
N ASN A 108 -14.87 7.67 16.57
CA ASN A 108 -13.44 7.34 16.46
C ASN A 108 -13.21 5.88 16.06
N ALA A 109 -13.98 4.95 16.64
CA ALA A 109 -13.94 3.54 16.24
C ALA A 109 -14.49 3.32 14.82
N ARG A 110 -15.55 4.06 14.44
CA ARG A 110 -16.17 4.03 13.12
C ARG A 110 -15.20 4.50 12.04
N ILE A 111 -14.52 5.63 12.23
CA ILE A 111 -13.50 6.15 11.29
C ILE A 111 -12.41 5.10 11.05
N ALA A 112 -11.89 4.48 12.10
CA ALA A 112 -10.90 3.41 11.95
C ALA A 112 -11.47 2.19 11.21
N SER A 113 -12.75 1.88 11.37
CA SER A 113 -13.43 0.82 10.61
C SER A 113 -13.57 1.16 9.13
N LEU A 114 -14.03 2.37 8.81
CA LEU A 114 -14.16 2.87 7.43
C LEU A 114 -12.81 2.81 6.70
N MET A 115 -11.74 3.26 7.34
CA MET A 115 -10.39 3.19 6.78
C MET A 115 -9.94 1.75 6.47
N ARG A 116 -10.38 0.75 7.23
CA ARG A 116 -10.10 -0.68 6.95
C ARG A 116 -10.95 -1.24 5.82
N GLN A 117 -12.17 -0.75 5.65
CA GLN A 117 -13.08 -1.16 4.57
C GLN A 117 -12.63 -0.59 3.23
N VAL A 118 -12.31 0.71 3.20
CA VAL A 118 -11.80 1.39 1.98
C VAL A 118 -10.41 0.89 1.59
N LYS A 119 -9.59 0.53 2.58
CA LYS A 119 -8.29 -0.10 2.35
C LYS A 119 -8.22 -1.45 3.07
N PRO A 120 -8.68 -2.54 2.41
CA PRO A 120 -8.64 -3.88 2.98
C PRO A 120 -7.26 -4.26 3.50
N GLY A 121 -7.19 -4.79 4.72
CA GLY A 121 -5.93 -5.13 5.38
C GLY A 121 -5.09 -3.93 5.84
N GLY A 122 -5.55 -2.69 5.63
CA GLY A 122 -4.99 -1.49 6.23
C GLY A 122 -4.96 -1.58 7.76
N ARG A 123 -3.99 -0.89 8.36
CA ARG A 123 -3.83 -0.82 9.82
C ARG A 123 -3.93 0.64 10.26
N PRO A 124 -5.15 1.18 10.41
CA PRO A 124 -5.33 2.48 11.01
C PRO A 124 -4.76 2.47 12.43
N HIS A 125 -4.09 3.54 12.80
CA HIS A 125 -3.58 3.76 14.14
C HIS A 125 -4.06 5.12 14.62
N THR A 126 -4.23 5.23 15.94
CA THR A 126 -4.74 6.43 16.58
C THR A 126 -3.65 7.08 17.43
N ARG A 127 -3.64 8.40 17.44
CA ARG A 127 -2.81 9.20 18.35
C ARG A 127 -3.71 10.19 19.08
N LEU A 128 -3.53 10.32 20.39
CA LEU A 128 -4.15 11.38 21.18
C LEU A 128 -3.38 12.68 21.01
N VAL A 129 -4.13 13.75 20.76
CA VAL A 129 -3.69 15.15 20.86
C VAL A 129 -4.63 15.86 21.84
N PRO A 130 -4.25 17.01 22.43
CA PRO A 130 -5.11 17.69 23.38
C PRO A 130 -6.52 17.93 22.82
N GLY A 131 -7.53 17.28 23.41
CA GLY A 131 -8.94 17.38 23.00
C GLY A 131 -9.38 16.45 21.86
N CYS A 132 -8.47 15.86 21.08
CA CYS A 132 -8.83 15.11 19.88
C CYS A 132 -8.08 13.78 19.73
N VAL A 133 -8.69 12.86 18.98
CA VAL A 133 -8.06 11.66 18.44
C VAL A 133 -7.76 11.90 16.97
N VAL A 134 -6.52 11.61 16.56
CA VAL A 134 -6.13 11.58 15.15
C VAL A 134 -6.07 10.12 14.73
N THR A 135 -6.90 9.74 13.77
CA THR A 135 -6.86 8.42 13.15
C THR A 135 -6.13 8.50 11.83
N THR A 136 -5.11 7.66 11.65
CA THR A 136 -4.22 7.70 10.48
C THR A 136 -4.08 6.33 9.84
N VAL A 137 -4.11 6.28 8.52
CA VAL A 137 -3.80 5.07 7.74
C VAL A 137 -2.93 5.41 6.53
N SER A 138 -1.90 4.60 6.29
CA SER A 138 -0.94 4.84 5.20
C SER A 138 -1.26 4.01 3.96
N TRP A 139 -1.18 4.64 2.79
CA TRP A 139 -1.32 4.02 1.47
C TRP A 139 -0.78 4.92 0.37
N LYS A 140 -0.25 4.33 -0.71
CA LYS A 140 0.23 5.11 -1.86
C LYS A 140 -0.93 5.74 -2.67
N HIS A 141 -2.12 5.16 -2.62
CA HIS A 141 -3.23 5.53 -3.50
C HIS A 141 -4.31 6.39 -2.84
N TRP A 142 -4.07 6.91 -1.63
CA TRP A 142 -5.01 7.88 -1.05
C TRP A 142 -5.30 9.08 -1.97
N PRO A 143 -4.30 9.68 -2.65
CA PRO A 143 -4.57 10.77 -3.60
C PRO A 143 -5.33 10.33 -4.86
N CYS A 144 -5.40 9.03 -5.16
CA CYS A 144 -6.21 8.53 -6.28
C CYS A 144 -7.70 8.54 -5.93
N LEU A 145 -8.04 8.36 -4.64
CA LEU A 145 -9.43 8.30 -4.17
C LEU A 145 -9.95 9.64 -3.64
N PHE A 146 -9.10 10.48 -3.05
CA PHE A 146 -9.54 11.70 -2.38
C PHE A 146 -9.09 12.94 -3.13
N PRO A 147 -10.00 13.91 -3.39
CA PRO A 147 -9.65 15.14 -4.08
C PRO A 147 -8.63 15.95 -3.26
N GLN A 148 -7.53 16.37 -3.89
CA GLN A 148 -6.58 17.34 -3.31
C GLN A 148 -6.79 18.68 -4.01
N HIS A 149 -7.02 19.77 -3.28
CA HIS A 149 -7.05 21.12 -3.87
C HIS A 149 -5.62 21.55 -4.29
N GLY A 150 -5.47 22.19 -5.47
CA GLY A 150 -4.24 22.25 -6.31
C GLY A 150 -3.15 23.28 -5.94
N PRO A 151 -2.11 23.51 -6.80
CA PRO A 151 -1.91 23.06 -8.20
C PRO A 151 -1.02 21.80 -8.36
N GLY A 152 -1.42 20.89 -9.28
CA GLY A 152 -0.74 19.63 -9.66
C GLY A 152 0.47 19.82 -10.58
N ARG A 153 1.29 18.84 -11.02
CA ARG A 153 1.24 17.36 -11.22
C ARG A 153 2.73 16.90 -11.33
N PRO A 154 3.11 15.61 -11.16
CA PRO A 154 2.97 14.67 -12.28
C PRO A 154 2.63 13.23 -11.85
N ALA A 155 1.59 12.68 -12.47
CA ALA A 155 1.41 11.23 -12.56
C ALA A 155 0.94 10.90 -13.98
N SER A 156 1.89 10.79 -14.89
CA SER A 156 1.73 9.95 -16.07
C SER A 156 3.11 9.47 -16.52
N THR A 157 3.55 8.33 -15.98
CA THR A 157 4.34 7.42 -16.79
C THR A 157 3.36 6.32 -17.20
N ARG A 158 2.74 6.50 -18.37
CA ARG A 158 2.21 5.36 -19.11
C ARG A 158 3.45 4.56 -19.52
N SER A 159 3.63 3.38 -18.96
CA SER A 159 4.40 2.34 -19.63
C SER A 159 3.56 1.86 -20.80
N SER A 160 3.64 2.58 -21.91
CA SER A 160 3.25 2.05 -23.21
C SER A 160 4.36 1.14 -23.71
N ASP A 161 4.42 -0.07 -23.16
CA ASP A 161 4.94 -1.21 -23.89
C ASP A 161 3.77 -1.75 -24.72
N ARG A 162 3.71 -1.30 -25.98
CA ARG A 162 3.10 -2.06 -27.07
C ARG A 162 4.20 -2.27 -28.10
N ASN A 163 4.61 -3.51 -28.18
CA ASN A 163 5.44 -4.09 -29.23
C ASN A 163 4.51 -4.75 -30.26
N ALA A 164 5.01 -4.91 -31.50
CA ALA A 164 4.39 -5.49 -32.71
C ALA A 164 3.37 -4.57 -33.43
N ASP A 165 3.45 -4.29 -34.72
CA ASP A 165 4.21 -4.85 -35.86
C ASP A 165 4.77 -3.72 -36.75
#